data_AF-A0A5C1B0R5-F1
#
_entry.id   AF-A0A5C1B0R5-F1
#
_cell.length_a   1.000
_cell.length_b   1.000
_cell.length_c   1.000
_cell.angle_alpha   90.00
_cell.angle_beta   90.00
_cell.angle_gamma   90.00
#
_symmetry.space_group_name_H-M   'P 1'
#
loop_
_entity.id
_entity.type
_entity.pdbx_description
1 polymer ?
#
loop_
_entity_poly.entity_id
_entity_poly.type
_entity_poly.pdbx_seq_one_letter_code
_entity_poly.pdbx_strand_id
1 'polypeptide(L)'
;MALCLAAIPLSALSAEPSKGEFLQDYITCEHWIKRAASDEDMRDTIGRWVVDALRQHSRSRLSRYGDGEILAVVESHCRAQPKHTLTVATFLAGQRLPE
;
A
#
# COMPACT_ATOMS: atom_id res chain seq x y z
N MET A 1 -36.90 21.05 -37.11
CA MET A 1 -36.00 21.26 -35.96
C MET A 1 -35.71 19.90 -35.34
N ALA A 2 -34.58 19.29 -35.67
CA ALA A 2 -34.16 18.02 -35.08
C ALA A 2 -33.29 18.32 -33.85
N LEU A 3 -33.78 17.97 -32.65
CA LEU A 3 -32.98 17.99 -31.44
C LEU A 3 -32.09 16.74 -31.41
N CYS A 4 -30.79 16.91 -31.63
CA CYS A 4 -29.80 15.87 -31.34
C CYS A 4 -29.61 15.79 -29.82
N LEU A 5 -30.15 14.74 -29.20
CA LEU A 5 -29.78 14.29 -27.87
C LEU A 5 -28.35 13.75 -27.93
N ALA A 6 -27.38 14.57 -27.50
CA ALA A 6 -26.03 14.09 -27.24
C ALA A 6 -26.07 13.17 -26.01
N ALA A 7 -26.15 11.86 -26.27
CA ALA A 7 -25.93 10.85 -25.24
C ALA A 7 -24.47 10.97 -24.78
N ILE A 8 -24.30 11.46 -23.55
CA ILE A 8 -23.03 11.54 -22.83
C ILE A 8 -22.44 10.13 -22.85
N PRO A 9 -21.23 9.91 -23.40
CA PRO A 9 -20.60 8.61 -23.26
C PRO A 9 -20.30 8.48 -21.76
N LEU A 10 -20.96 7.51 -21.14
CA LEU A 10 -20.60 6.99 -19.84
C LEU A 10 -19.19 6.45 -20.01
N SER A 11 -18.22 7.34 -19.84
CA SER A 11 -16.81 6.98 -19.81
C SER A 11 -16.71 6.11 -18.57
N ALA A 12 -16.73 4.80 -18.82
CA ALA A 12 -16.35 3.81 -17.87
C ALA A 12 -15.08 4.33 -17.22
N LEU A 13 -15.20 4.71 -15.95
CA LEU A 13 -14.10 5.07 -15.08
C LEU A 13 -13.33 3.77 -14.85
N SER A 14 -12.71 3.23 -15.90
CA SER A 14 -11.54 2.39 -15.74
C SER A 14 -10.50 3.34 -15.18
N ALA A 15 -10.46 3.42 -13.85
CA ALA A 15 -9.24 3.78 -13.18
C ALA A 15 -8.20 2.79 -13.69
N GLU A 16 -7.44 3.20 -14.71
CA GLU A 16 -6.22 2.51 -15.08
C GLU A 16 -5.45 2.37 -13.76
N PRO A 17 -5.18 1.13 -13.29
CA PRO A 17 -4.36 0.97 -12.10
C PRO A 17 -3.07 1.70 -12.40
N SER A 18 -2.82 2.77 -11.64
CA SER A 18 -1.65 3.60 -11.87
C SER A 18 -0.45 2.66 -11.85
N LYS A 19 0.46 2.79 -12.80
CA LYS A 19 1.63 1.89 -12.99
C LYS A 19 2.40 1.55 -11.70
N GLY A 20 2.23 2.33 -10.62
CA GLY A 20 2.71 2.06 -9.28
C GLY A 20 1.93 0.99 -8.46
N GLU A 21 0.62 0.82 -8.62
CA GLU A 21 -0.16 -0.26 -7.99
C GLU A 21 0.31 -1.63 -8.47
N PHE A 22 0.58 -1.77 -9.77
CA PHE A 22 1.00 -3.06 -10.34
C PHE A 22 2.34 -3.55 -9.79
N LEU A 23 3.25 -2.66 -9.36
CA LEU A 23 4.55 -3.06 -8.79
C LEU A 23 4.46 -3.43 -7.30
N GLN A 24 3.44 -2.96 -6.58
CA GLN A 24 3.27 -3.25 -5.15
C GLN A 24 3.02 -4.73 -4.88
N ASP A 25 2.27 -5.39 -5.77
CA ASP A 25 1.92 -6.80 -5.64
C ASP A 25 3.08 -7.76 -5.95
N TYR A 26 4.16 -7.29 -6.58
CA TYR A 26 5.36 -8.12 -6.83
C TYR A 26 6.42 -8.00 -5.74
N ILE A 27 6.32 -7.03 -4.83
CA ILE A 27 7.27 -6.90 -3.74
C ILE A 27 6.85 -7.88 -2.64
N THR A 28 7.65 -8.92 -2.41
CA THR A 28 7.44 -9.80 -1.25
C THR A 28 8.05 -9.20 0.01
N CYS A 29 7.53 -9.61 1.16
CA CYS A 29 8.09 -9.29 2.47
C CYS A 29 9.59 -9.61 2.57
N GLU A 30 10.01 -10.75 2.03
CA GLU A 30 11.41 -11.13 1.96
C GLU A 30 12.25 -10.14 1.13
N HIS A 31 11.75 -9.71 -0.04
CA HIS A 31 12.45 -8.74 -0.87
C HIS A 31 12.59 -7.39 -0.17
N TRP A 32 11.53 -6.92 0.48
CA TRP A 32 11.56 -5.63 1.19
C TRP A 32 12.51 -5.67 2.40
N ILE A 33 12.45 -6.72 3.22
CA ILE A 33 13.34 -6.90 4.38
C ILE A 33 14.80 -7.03 3.93
N LYS A 34 15.09 -7.79 2.85
CA LYS A 34 16.45 -7.98 2.35
C LYS A 34 17.01 -6.73 1.66
N ARG A 35 16.18 -5.87 1.08
CA ARG A 35 16.63 -4.60 0.47
C ARG A 35 17.27 -3.63 1.46
N ALA A 36 16.96 -3.75 2.76
CA ALA A 36 17.70 -3.06 3.81
C ALA A 36 19.22 -3.26 3.74
N ALA A 37 19.68 -4.38 3.17
CA ALA A 37 21.10 -4.70 3.06
C ALA A 37 21.77 -4.22 1.77
N SER A 38 20.99 -3.75 0.77
CA SER A 38 21.50 -3.42 -0.56
C SER A 38 21.17 -2.00 -1.04
N ASP A 39 20.06 -1.42 -0.57
CA ASP A 39 19.57 -0.09 -0.97
C ASP A 39 18.59 0.44 0.10
N GLU A 40 19.13 1.20 1.05
CA GLU A 40 18.38 1.74 2.19
C GLU A 40 17.35 2.78 1.74
N ASP A 41 17.69 3.63 0.76
CA ASP A 41 16.80 4.65 0.20
C ASP A 41 15.54 4.03 -0.43
N MET A 42 15.70 2.91 -1.14
CA MET A 42 14.59 2.20 -1.74
C MET A 42 13.71 1.51 -0.69
N ARG A 43 14.30 0.95 0.37
CA ARG A 43 13.55 0.38 1.49
C ARG A 43 12.68 1.44 2.15
N ASP A 44 13.26 2.60 2.43
CA ASP A 44 12.59 3.69 3.13
C ASP A 44 11.49 4.32 2.26
N THR A 45 11.72 4.42 0.95
CA THR A 45 10.69 4.86 -0.01
C THR A 45 9.49 3.90 -0.01
N ILE A 46 9.74 2.59 -0.06
CA ILE A 46 8.69 1.57 0.01
C ILE A 46 7.99 1.61 1.38
N GLY A 47 8.75 1.80 2.47
CA GLY A 47 8.21 1.93 3.82
C GLY A 47 7.27 3.12 3.95
N ARG A 48 7.63 4.27 3.39
CA ARG A 48 6.75 5.44 3.40
C ARG A 48 5.46 5.20 2.62
N TRP A 49 5.55 4.54 1.47
CA TRP A 49 4.37 4.12 0.74
C TRP A 49 3.45 3.20 1.58
N VAL A 50 4.01 2.25 2.32
CA VAL A 50 3.26 1.35 3.23
C VAL A 50 2.48 2.16 4.28
N VAL A 51 3.14 3.14 4.92
CA VAL A 51 2.50 4.00 5.92
C VAL A 51 1.38 4.82 5.30
N ASP A 52 1.62 5.40 4.12
CA ASP A 52 0.61 6.20 3.41
C ASP A 52 -0.60 5.36 3.01
N ALA A 53 -0.38 4.14 2.49
CA ALA A 53 -1.44 3.20 2.15
C ALA A 53 -2.29 2.85 3.37
N LEU A 54 -1.66 2.50 4.49
CA LEU A 54 -2.34 2.21 5.73
C LEU A 54 -3.17 3.41 6.24
N ARG A 55 -2.58 4.60 6.21
CA ARG A 55 -3.27 5.82 6.63
C ARG A 55 -4.42 6.16 5.70
N GLN A 56 -4.33 5.95 4.39
CA GLN A 56 -5.47 6.16 3.49
C GLN A 56 -6.67 5.28 3.87
N HIS A 57 -6.43 4.02 4.24
CA HIS A 57 -7.50 3.10 4.63
C HIS A 57 -7.98 3.26 6.08
N SER A 58 -7.19 3.86 6.97
CA SER A 58 -7.51 3.94 8.40
C SER A 58 -6.98 5.23 9.04
N ARG A 59 -7.29 6.39 8.42
CA ARG A 59 -6.77 7.72 8.82
C ARG A 59 -6.95 8.02 10.31
N SER A 60 -8.15 7.86 10.84
CA SER A 60 -8.46 8.15 12.25
C SER A 60 -7.72 7.22 13.20
N ARG A 61 -7.81 5.90 12.98
CA ARG A 61 -7.17 4.87 13.82
C ARG A 61 -5.66 5.01 13.87
N LEU A 62 -5.04 5.32 12.75
CA LEU A 62 -3.58 5.33 12.63
C LEU A 62 -2.93 6.68 12.94
N SER A 63 -3.72 7.73 13.15
CA SER A 63 -3.24 9.08 13.46
C SER A 63 -2.43 9.17 14.75
N ARG A 64 -2.63 8.25 15.69
CA ARG A 64 -1.95 8.21 17.00
C ARG A 64 -0.59 7.52 16.98
N TYR A 65 -0.28 6.76 15.91
CA TYR A 65 0.95 5.99 15.81
C TYR A 65 1.98 6.72 14.94
N GLY A 66 3.23 6.69 15.38
CA GLY A 66 4.35 7.13 14.58
C GLY A 66 4.58 6.22 13.38
N ASP A 67 5.14 6.75 12.30
CA ASP A 67 5.47 5.99 11.08
C ASP A 67 6.34 4.77 11.41
N GLY A 68 7.31 4.92 12.32
CA GLY A 68 8.17 3.83 12.78
C GLY A 68 7.44 2.72 13.52
N GLU A 69 6.40 3.02 14.30
CA GLU A 69 5.59 2.00 14.99
C GLU A 69 4.75 1.21 13.98
N ILE A 70 4.16 1.91 13.02
CA ILE A 70 3.41 1.29 11.92
C ILE A 70 4.33 0.35 11.13
N LEU A 71 5.52 0.84 10.76
CA LEU A 71 6.51 0.05 10.04
C LEU A 71 6.99 -1.17 10.84
N ALA A 72 7.20 -1.04 12.15
CA ALA A 72 7.62 -2.15 12.99
C ALA A 72 6.60 -3.30 13.00
N VAL A 73 5.30 -3.01 12.97
CA VAL A 73 4.25 -4.04 12.90
C VAL A 73 4.27 -4.74 11.54
N VAL A 74 4.45 -3.99 10.45
CA VAL A 74 4.56 -4.58 9.10
C VAL A 74 5.82 -5.41 8.97
N GLU A 75 6.97 -4.93 9.46
CA GLU A 75 8.21 -5.69 9.51
C GLU A 75 8.07 -6.98 10.32
N SER A 76 7.43 -6.92 11.49
CA SER A 76 7.18 -8.10 12.31
C SER A 76 6.31 -9.11 11.56
N HIS A 77 5.31 -8.67 10.80
CA HIS A 77 4.53 -9.55 9.94
C HIS A 77 5.39 -10.17 8.84
N CYS A 78 6.20 -9.36 8.17
CA CYS A 78 7.04 -9.79 7.08
C CYS A 78 8.13 -10.78 7.50
N ARG A 79 8.69 -10.63 8.71
CA ARG A 79 9.61 -11.62 9.29
C ARG A 79 8.92 -12.95 9.58
N ALA A 80 7.66 -12.93 10.01
CA ALA A 80 6.89 -14.15 10.27
C ALA A 80 6.39 -14.83 8.98
N GLN A 81 6.09 -14.06 7.94
CA GLN A 81 5.52 -14.54 6.67
C GLN A 81 6.27 -13.98 5.46
N PRO A 82 7.52 -14.41 5.21
CA PRO A 82 8.40 -13.81 4.21
C PRO A 82 7.90 -13.95 2.76
N LYS A 83 7.08 -14.97 2.49
CA LYS A 83 6.51 -15.25 1.18
C LYS A 83 5.28 -14.41 0.85
N HIS A 84 4.69 -13.72 1.82
CA HIS A 84 3.58 -12.81 1.55
C HIS A 84 4.04 -11.62 0.72
N THR A 85 3.14 -11.10 -0.10
CA THR A 85 3.34 -9.80 -0.74
C THR A 85 3.30 -8.70 0.32
N LEU A 86 4.01 -7.62 0.08
CA LEU A 86 4.08 -6.49 0.98
C LEU A 86 2.71 -5.82 1.12
N THR A 87 1.90 -5.77 0.05
CA THR A 87 0.50 -5.32 0.09
C THR A 87 -0.32 -6.12 1.10
N VAL A 88 -0.25 -7.46 1.05
CA VAL A 88 -0.97 -8.35 1.98
C VAL A 88 -0.49 -8.14 3.41
N ALA A 89 0.82 -8.09 3.62
CA ALA A 89 1.40 -7.87 4.94
C ALA A 89 0.98 -6.51 5.53
N THR A 90 0.97 -5.48 4.70
CA THR A 90 0.53 -4.12 5.04
C THR A 90 -0.92 -4.14 5.51
N PHE A 91 -1.83 -4.73 4.72
CA PHE A 91 -3.24 -4.84 5.09
C PHE A 91 -3.45 -5.60 6.41
N LEU A 92 -2.81 -6.76 6.57
CA LEU A 92 -2.94 -7.59 7.77
C LEU A 92 -2.29 -6.96 9.01
N ALA A 93 -1.18 -6.26 8.85
CA ALA A 93 -0.54 -5.48 9.91
C ALA A 93 -1.44 -4.32 10.36
N GLY A 94 -2.10 -3.66 9.42
CA GLY A 94 -3.09 -2.63 9.70
C GLY A 94 -4.20 -3.10 10.64
N GLN A 95 -4.69 -4.32 10.46
CA GLN A 95 -5.73 -4.92 11.32
C GLN A 95 -5.24 -5.28 12.73
N ARG A 96 -3.92 -5.42 12.94
CA ARG A 96 -3.34 -5.78 14.24
C ARG A 96 -3.06 -4.60 15.15
N LEU A 97 -3.08 -3.38 14.61
CA LEU A 97 -2.91 -2.16 15.40
C LEU A 97 -4.19 -1.89 16.22
N PRO A 98 -4.11 -1.82 17.56
CA PRO A 98 -5.28 -1.63 18.41
C PRO A 98 -5.94 -0.25 18.18
N GLU A 99 -7.24 -0.17 18.50
CA GLU A 99 -8.07 1.05 18.43
C GLU A 99 -7.63 2.12 19.42
#